data_AF-A0AA51ML54-F1
#
_entry.id   AF-A0AA51ML54-F1
#
_cell.length_a   1.000
_cell.length_b   1.000
_cell.length_c   1.000
_cell.angle_alpha   90.00
_cell.angle_beta   90.00
_cell.angle_gamma   90.00
#
_symmetry.space_group_name_H-M   'P 1'
#
loop_
_entity.id
_entity.type
_entity.pdbx_description
1 polymer ?
#
loop_
_entity_poly.entity_id
_entity_poly.type
_entity_poly.pdbx_seq_one_letter_code
_entity_poly.pdbx_strand_id
1 'polypeptide(L)'
;MKMAKEMMPDASVKIDWYTRLRKLGKRPSCVPVWLCHGNKRIQGYLHAIPLPEEKAAQARRKAKQRAKDKGRNPSTEALCLSEWVLIFTSLPPEVLCTTTASALYRVRWQVELVIKRLKSLLNVDELRAHKGSKLAELYLHGKLLYAAVLEKMTQSRFANAKRKLDNPRRLTDWRLWKTVANDLNAGIKACFPVDARFEDDNIKSLSERPRKRTLQCLPSPILALLNQCREMALSRV
;
A
#
# COMPACT_ATOMS: atom_id res chain seq x y z
N MET A 1 3.29 17.55 -7.97
CA MET A 1 4.33 17.08 -8.90
C MET A 1 5.32 18.22 -9.09
N LYS A 2 6.45 18.23 -8.37
CA LYS A 2 7.49 19.26 -8.50
C LYS A 2 8.26 19.00 -9.80
N MET A 3 8.43 20.05 -10.58
CA MET A 3 8.51 20.02 -12.04
C MET A 3 9.93 19.78 -12.57
N ALA A 4 9.99 19.06 -13.68
CA ALA A 4 11.17 18.84 -14.51
C ALA A 4 11.58 20.14 -15.27
N LYS A 5 12.89 20.40 -15.40
CA LYS A 5 13.50 21.57 -16.08
C LYS A 5 14.37 21.15 -17.28
N GLU A 6 14.44 21.98 -18.32
CA GLU A 6 15.17 21.70 -19.57
C GLU A 6 16.62 22.20 -19.53
N MET A 7 17.46 21.73 -20.47
CA MET A 7 18.91 21.92 -20.47
C MET A 7 19.33 23.22 -21.18
N MET A 8 19.79 24.22 -20.41
CA MET A 8 20.73 25.28 -20.83
C MET A 8 21.63 25.64 -19.63
N PRO A 9 22.90 26.07 -19.84
CA PRO A 9 23.92 26.09 -18.78
C PRO A 9 23.65 27.03 -17.60
N ASP A 10 22.86 28.10 -17.77
CA ASP A 10 22.73 29.13 -16.72
C ASP A 10 21.31 29.56 -16.32
N ALA A 11 20.27 28.99 -16.93
CA ALA A 11 18.90 29.31 -16.55
C ALA A 11 18.06 28.03 -16.51
N SER A 12 17.76 27.56 -15.31
CA SER A 12 16.91 26.39 -15.12
C SER A 12 15.44 26.77 -15.39
N VAL A 13 15.04 26.72 -16.66
CA VAL A 13 13.68 27.02 -17.11
C VAL A 13 12.74 25.88 -16.72
N LYS A 14 11.63 26.22 -16.04
CA LYS A 14 10.56 25.27 -15.73
C LYS A 14 9.90 24.83 -17.04
N ILE A 15 9.85 23.53 -17.30
CA ILE A 15 9.20 23.02 -18.51
C ILE A 15 7.70 23.29 -18.41
N ASP A 16 7.17 24.00 -19.40
CA ASP A 16 5.75 24.11 -19.64
C ASP A 16 5.25 22.80 -20.30
N TRP A 17 4.83 21.87 -19.44
CA TRP A 17 4.30 20.59 -19.88
C TRP A 17 2.99 20.71 -20.66
N TYR A 18 2.17 21.73 -20.39
CA TYR A 18 0.90 21.88 -21.11
C TYR A 18 1.16 22.20 -22.58
N THR A 19 1.99 23.20 -22.85
CA THR A 19 2.34 23.58 -24.23
C THR A 19 3.06 22.44 -24.94
N ARG A 20 3.98 21.75 -24.26
CA ARG A 20 4.75 20.66 -24.87
C ARG A 20 3.89 19.44 -25.21
N LEU A 21 3.04 18.99 -24.29
CA LEU A 21 2.17 17.83 -24.52
C LEU A 21 1.13 18.11 -25.62
N ARG A 22 0.66 19.36 -25.74
CA ARG A 22 -0.21 19.78 -26.84
C ARG A 22 0.49 19.70 -28.20
N LYS A 23 1.77 20.09 -28.28
CA LYS A 23 2.59 19.97 -29.50
C LYS A 23 2.86 18.53 -29.91
N LEU A 24 2.90 17.59 -28.96
CA LEU A 24 3.16 16.17 -29.23
C LEU A 24 1.99 15.44 -29.93
N GLY A 25 0.79 16.01 -29.98
CA GLY A 25 -0.33 15.45 -30.74
C GLY A 25 -0.68 14.00 -30.38
N LYS A 26 -0.67 13.65 -29.08
CA LYS A 26 -0.88 12.29 -28.57
C LYS A 26 0.11 11.25 -29.11
N ARG A 27 1.38 11.63 -29.31
CA ARG A 27 2.48 10.70 -29.58
C ARG A 27 3.36 10.51 -28.35
N PRO A 28 3.86 9.28 -28.08
CA PRO A 28 4.85 9.07 -27.03
C PRO A 28 6.10 9.90 -27.26
N SER A 29 6.72 10.41 -26.20
CA SER A 29 7.95 11.19 -26.28
C SER A 29 8.84 10.95 -25.07
N CYS A 30 10.13 11.23 -25.22
CA CYS A 30 11.13 11.20 -24.16
C CYS A 30 11.93 12.49 -24.24
N VAL A 31 12.16 13.13 -23.10
CA VAL A 31 12.89 14.41 -23.03
C VAL A 31 13.90 14.36 -21.89
N PRO A 32 15.15 14.79 -22.10
CA PRO A 32 16.11 14.97 -21.00
C PRO A 32 15.66 16.12 -20.09
N VAL A 33 15.66 15.88 -18.79
CA VAL A 33 15.20 16.84 -17.79
C VAL A 33 16.04 16.80 -16.51
N TRP A 34 15.99 17.89 -15.76
CA TRP A 34 16.50 17.96 -14.40
C TRP A 34 15.35 17.96 -13.40
N LEU A 35 15.36 16.99 -12.49
CA LEU A 35 14.48 16.99 -11.32
C LEU A 35 15.16 17.81 -10.21
N CYS A 36 14.51 18.90 -9.80
CA CYS A 36 15.03 19.79 -8.75
C CYS A 36 14.32 19.50 -7.41
N HIS A 37 15.09 19.17 -6.38
CA HIS A 37 14.58 18.98 -5.01
C HIS A 37 15.49 19.68 -3.99
N GLY A 38 15.05 20.83 -3.48
CA GLY A 38 15.92 21.74 -2.73
C GLY A 38 17.08 22.20 -3.61
N ASN A 39 18.31 22.10 -3.09
CA ASN A 39 19.53 22.43 -3.84
C ASN A 39 20.04 21.27 -4.71
N LYS A 40 19.41 20.09 -4.64
CA LYS A 40 19.83 18.93 -5.44
C LYS A 40 19.17 18.96 -6.81
N ARG A 41 19.97 18.71 -7.85
CA ARG A 41 19.52 18.52 -9.22
C ARG A 41 19.88 17.11 -9.65
N ILE A 42 18.89 16.35 -10.11
CA ILE A 42 19.07 14.98 -10.60
C ILE A 42 18.76 15.00 -12.09
N GLN A 43 19.75 14.68 -12.90
CA GLN A 43 19.57 14.52 -14.34
C GLN A 43 18.80 13.23 -14.61
N GLY A 44 17.91 13.25 -15.59
CA GLY A 44 17.22 12.07 -16.06
C GLY A 44 16.37 12.38 -17.29
N TYR A 45 15.38 11.54 -17.51
CA TYR A 45 14.54 11.56 -18.69
C TYR A 45 13.08 11.46 -18.27
N LEU A 46 12.23 12.29 -18.86
CA LEU A 46 10.78 12.19 -18.68
C LEU A 46 10.15 11.58 -19.93
N HIS A 47 9.55 10.41 -19.74
CA HIS A 47 8.72 9.76 -20.75
C HIS A 47 7.27 10.24 -20.61
N ALA A 48 6.72 10.74 -21.71
CA ALA A 48 5.31 11.11 -21.84
C ALA A 48 4.59 10.08 -22.70
N ILE A 49 3.57 9.43 -22.12
CA ILE A 49 2.79 8.40 -22.80
C ILE A 49 1.31 8.82 -22.80
N PRO A 50 0.68 8.98 -23.98
CA PRO A 50 -0.74 9.31 -24.06
C PRO A 50 -1.60 8.10 -23.67
N LEU A 51 -2.70 8.36 -22.98
CA LEU A 51 -3.71 7.35 -22.71
C LEU A 51 -4.54 7.06 -23.98
N PRO A 52 -5.00 5.82 -24.19
CA PRO A 52 -6.04 5.52 -25.18
C PRO A 52 -7.28 6.37 -24.94
N GLU A 53 -8.02 6.73 -26.00
CA GLU A 53 -9.10 7.73 -25.92
C GLU A 53 -10.15 7.40 -24.84
N GLU A 54 -10.55 6.14 -24.72
CA GLU A 54 -11.49 5.70 -23.69
C GLU A 54 -10.94 5.95 -22.27
N LYS A 55 -9.66 5.64 -22.04
CA LYS A 55 -8.98 5.88 -20.75
C LYS A 55 -8.74 7.36 -20.50
N ALA A 56 -8.44 8.14 -21.53
CA ALA A 56 -8.31 9.59 -21.46
C ALA A 56 -9.65 10.23 -21.08
N ALA A 57 -10.76 9.82 -21.70
CA ALA A 57 -12.11 10.27 -21.34
C ALA A 57 -12.46 9.91 -19.88
N GLN A 58 -12.14 8.69 -19.44
CA GLN A 58 -12.32 8.28 -18.05
C GLN A 58 -11.46 9.12 -17.09
N ALA A 59 -10.21 9.41 -17.45
CA ALA A 59 -9.31 10.23 -16.65
C ALA A 59 -9.82 11.68 -16.54
N ARG A 60 -10.30 12.28 -17.64
CA ARG A 60 -10.97 13.60 -17.64
C ARG A 60 -12.18 13.62 -16.71
N ARG A 61 -13.07 12.61 -16.78
CA ARG A 61 -14.25 12.50 -15.90
C ARG A 61 -13.83 12.41 -14.43
N LYS A 62 -12.86 11.56 -14.10
CA LYS A 62 -12.32 11.43 -12.73
C LYS A 62 -11.65 12.71 -12.23
N ALA A 63 -10.93 13.43 -13.10
CA ALA A 63 -10.33 14.71 -12.76
C ALA A 63 -11.39 15.78 -12.44
N LYS A 64 -12.45 15.87 -13.25
CA LYS A 64 -13.61 16.75 -12.99
C LYS A 64 -14.29 16.42 -11.67
N GLN A 65 -14.56 15.13 -11.40
CA GLN A 65 -15.18 14.71 -10.15
C GLN A 65 -14.32 15.09 -8.94
N ARG A 66 -13.02 14.77 -8.95
CA ARG A 66 -12.10 15.10 -7.86
C ARG A 66 -11.98 16.61 -7.60
N ALA A 67 -12.11 17.43 -8.64
CA ALA A 67 -12.13 18.88 -8.49
C ALA A 67 -13.43 19.34 -7.85
N LYS A 68 -14.57 18.81 -8.30
CA LYS A 68 -15.91 19.07 -7.73
C LYS A 68 -15.98 18.69 -6.25
N ASP A 69 -15.49 17.50 -5.88
CA ASP A 69 -15.45 17.02 -4.49
C ASP A 69 -14.64 17.95 -3.57
N LYS A 70 -13.75 18.76 -4.15
CA LYS A 70 -12.92 19.75 -3.44
C LYS A 70 -13.42 21.19 -3.59
N GLY A 71 -14.60 21.39 -4.20
CA GLY A 71 -15.20 22.71 -4.45
C GLY A 71 -14.46 23.54 -5.49
N ARG A 72 -13.81 22.92 -6.50
CA ARG A 72 -12.98 23.63 -7.50
C ARG A 72 -13.34 23.19 -8.91
N ASN A 73 -13.07 24.06 -9.88
CA ASN A 73 -13.08 23.70 -11.29
C ASN A 73 -11.69 23.24 -11.75
N PRO A 74 -11.57 22.15 -12.52
CA PRO A 74 -10.27 21.73 -13.04
C PRO A 74 -9.81 22.69 -14.15
N SER A 75 -8.53 23.08 -14.14
CA SER A 75 -7.95 23.87 -15.22
C SER A 75 -7.83 23.04 -16.52
N THR A 76 -7.77 23.72 -17.66
CA THR A 76 -7.50 23.12 -18.97
C THR A 76 -6.19 22.35 -18.96
N GLU A 77 -5.17 22.88 -18.29
CA GLU A 77 -3.87 22.24 -18.08
C GLU A 77 -3.99 20.93 -17.30
N ALA A 78 -4.76 20.92 -16.21
CA ALA A 78 -4.96 19.73 -15.39
C ALA A 78 -5.73 18.64 -16.17
N LEU A 79 -6.71 19.04 -16.98
CA LEU A 79 -7.44 18.12 -17.86
C LEU A 79 -6.51 17.54 -18.93
N CYS A 80 -5.70 18.39 -19.59
CA CYS A 80 -4.71 17.95 -20.56
C CYS A 80 -3.73 16.95 -19.94
N LEU A 81 -3.14 17.27 -18.78
CA LEU A 81 -2.21 16.38 -18.08
C LEU A 81 -2.86 15.06 -17.63
N SER A 82 -4.16 15.06 -17.36
CA SER A 82 -4.88 13.83 -16.97
C SER A 82 -4.93 12.77 -18.08
N GLU A 83 -4.69 13.16 -19.33
CA GLU A 83 -4.67 12.27 -20.48
C GLU A 83 -3.31 11.59 -20.69
N TRP A 84 -2.31 11.90 -19.86
CA TRP A 84 -0.95 11.40 -20.03
C TRP A 84 -0.45 10.67 -18.79
N VAL A 85 0.38 9.66 -19.01
CA VAL A 85 1.23 9.06 -18.00
C VAL A 85 2.64 9.62 -18.18
N LEU A 86 3.14 10.29 -17.14
CA LEU A 86 4.48 10.87 -17.10
C LEU A 86 5.36 10.03 -16.19
N ILE A 87 6.47 9.51 -16.72
CA ILE A 87 7.40 8.63 -16.00
C ILE A 87 8.78 9.26 -16.04
N PHE A 88 9.37 9.52 -14.87
CA PHE A 88 10.76 9.96 -14.74
C PHE A 88 11.67 8.77 -14.47
N THR A 89 12.83 8.74 -15.13
CA THR A 89 13.87 7.74 -14.91
C THR A 89 15.25 8.38 -15.07
N SER A 90 16.27 7.89 -14.36
CA SER A 90 17.67 8.27 -14.60
C SER A 90 18.29 7.49 -15.76
N LEU A 91 17.62 6.46 -16.27
CA LEU A 91 18.10 5.66 -17.40
C LEU A 91 17.88 6.39 -18.72
N PRO A 92 18.87 6.41 -19.62
CA PRO A 92 18.75 7.08 -20.90
C PRO A 92 17.88 6.23 -21.87
N PRO A 93 17.23 6.86 -22.86
CA PRO A 93 16.26 6.20 -23.74
C PRO A 93 16.86 5.07 -24.59
N GLU A 94 18.18 5.06 -24.78
CA GLU A 94 18.94 4.00 -25.44
C GLU A 94 18.93 2.71 -24.61
N VAL A 95 18.87 2.82 -23.28
CA VAL A 95 18.76 1.69 -22.34
C VAL A 95 17.29 1.35 -22.07
N LEU A 96 16.45 2.37 -21.91
CA LEU A 96 15.03 2.20 -21.58
C LEU A 96 14.15 3.11 -22.46
N CYS A 97 13.70 2.59 -23.58
CA CYS A 97 12.80 3.33 -24.47
C CYS A 97 11.40 3.52 -23.84
N THR A 98 10.65 4.50 -24.34
CA THR A 98 9.35 4.92 -23.77
C THR A 98 8.31 3.80 -23.67
N THR A 99 8.26 2.90 -24.65
CA THR A 99 7.32 1.75 -24.64
C THR A 99 7.66 0.76 -23.54
N THR A 100 8.94 0.44 -23.37
CA THR A 100 9.44 -0.44 -22.30
C THR A 100 9.29 0.23 -20.93
N ALA A 101 9.60 1.52 -20.80
CA ALA A 101 9.36 2.29 -19.57
C ALA A 101 7.88 2.23 -19.16
N SER A 102 6.96 2.39 -20.12
CA SER A 102 5.51 2.27 -19.89
C SER A 102 5.13 0.87 -19.40
N ALA A 103 5.66 -0.18 -20.04
CA ALA A 103 5.39 -1.57 -19.66
C ALA A 103 5.91 -1.91 -18.26
N LEU A 104 7.14 -1.48 -17.93
CA LEU A 104 7.73 -1.66 -16.61
C LEU A 104 6.97 -0.87 -15.54
N TYR A 105 6.54 0.35 -15.84
CA TYR A 105 5.75 1.13 -14.89
C TYR A 105 4.39 0.48 -14.58
N ARG A 106 3.79 -0.23 -15.55
CA ARG A 106 2.58 -1.02 -15.30
C ARG A 106 2.79 -2.12 -14.27
N VAL A 107 3.99 -2.70 -14.13
CA VAL A 107 4.25 -3.75 -13.13
C VAL A 107 4.40 -3.20 -11.70
N ARG A 108 4.40 -1.88 -11.50
CA ARG A 108 4.45 -1.26 -10.15
C ARG A 108 3.36 -1.77 -9.20
N TRP A 109 2.17 -2.09 -9.70
CA TRP A 109 1.07 -2.67 -8.90
C TRP A 109 1.47 -3.93 -8.13
N GLN A 110 2.52 -4.64 -8.58
CA GLN A 110 3.04 -5.80 -7.86
C GLN A 110 3.52 -5.47 -6.45
N VAL A 111 4.08 -4.28 -6.26
CA VAL A 111 4.48 -3.79 -4.94
C VAL A 111 3.25 -3.57 -4.05
N GLU A 112 2.18 -3.00 -4.61
CA GLU A 112 0.92 -2.82 -3.87
C GLU A 112 0.30 -4.16 -3.46
N LEU A 113 0.37 -5.18 -4.31
CA LEU A 113 -0.09 -6.52 -3.97
C LEU A 113 0.72 -7.14 -2.83
N VAL A 114 2.05 -6.97 -2.83
CA VAL A 114 2.90 -7.42 -1.73
C VAL A 114 2.53 -6.69 -0.43
N ILE A 115 2.42 -5.37 -0.46
CA ILE A 115 2.01 -4.58 0.72
C ILE A 115 0.63 -5.02 1.21
N LYS A 116 -0.33 -5.23 0.29
CA LYS A 116 -1.68 -5.70 0.63
C LYS A 116 -1.64 -7.07 1.29
N ARG A 117 -0.82 -8.00 0.78
CA ARG A 117 -0.64 -9.33 1.39
C ARG A 117 -0.06 -9.22 2.80
N LEU A 118 0.98 -8.39 2.99
CA LEU A 118 1.58 -8.17 4.31
C LEU A 118 0.57 -7.61 5.31
N LYS A 119 -0.24 -6.62 4.89
CA LYS A 119 -1.27 -6.04 5.74
C LYS A 119 -2.36 -7.04 6.09
N SER A 120 -2.91 -7.73 5.10
CA SER A 120 -4.08 -8.58 5.34
C SER A 120 -3.76 -9.95 5.95
N LEU A 121 -2.57 -10.50 5.74
CA LEU A 121 -2.19 -11.79 6.31
C LEU A 121 -1.38 -11.65 7.59
N LEU A 122 -0.54 -10.62 7.69
CA LEU A 122 0.42 -10.46 8.79
C LEU A 122 0.13 -9.24 9.66
N ASN A 123 -0.91 -8.47 9.31
CA ASN A 123 -1.34 -7.29 10.03
C ASN A 123 -0.17 -6.33 10.30
N VAL A 124 0.74 -6.14 9.32
CA VAL A 124 1.95 -5.31 9.51
C VAL A 124 1.64 -3.86 9.87
N ASP A 125 0.43 -3.39 9.57
CA ASP A 125 -0.09 -2.07 9.92
C ASP A 125 -0.80 -2.01 11.28
N GLU A 126 -0.98 -3.15 11.97
CA GLU A 126 -1.53 -3.22 13.31
C GLU A 126 -0.40 -3.33 14.35
N LEU A 127 0.14 -2.19 14.78
CA LEU A 127 1.15 -2.15 15.83
C LEU A 127 0.50 -1.71 17.14
N ARG A 128 0.57 -2.55 18.18
CA ARG A 128 0.13 -2.20 19.54
C ARG A 128 1.19 -1.36 20.26
N ALA A 129 1.63 -0.29 19.62
CA ALA A 129 2.70 0.58 20.11
C ALA A 129 2.51 2.03 19.63
N HIS A 130 3.08 2.98 20.36
CA HIS A 130 3.07 4.39 19.95
C HIS A 130 4.02 4.62 18.77
N LYS A 131 3.63 5.50 17.85
CA LYS A 131 4.47 5.92 16.73
C LYS A 131 5.81 6.45 17.24
N GLY A 132 6.91 5.94 16.70
CA GLY A 132 8.27 6.36 17.07
C GLY A 132 8.80 5.73 18.36
N SER A 133 8.06 4.82 19.00
CA SER A 133 8.59 4.06 20.15
C SER A 133 9.47 2.90 19.71
N LYS A 134 10.45 2.53 20.55
CA LYS A 134 11.25 1.30 20.36
C LYS A 134 10.38 0.05 20.25
N LEU A 135 9.25 0.02 20.95
CA LEU A 135 8.30 -1.08 20.86
C LEU A 135 7.67 -1.18 19.46
N ALA A 136 7.34 -0.05 18.83
CA ALA A 136 6.82 -0.05 17.46
C ALA A 136 7.86 -0.58 16.46
N GLU A 137 9.12 -0.21 16.64
CA GLU A 137 10.23 -0.76 15.86
C GLU A 137 10.35 -2.27 16.08
N LEU A 138 10.34 -2.75 17.32
CA LEU A 138 10.40 -4.18 17.64
C LEU A 138 9.27 -4.96 16.98
N TYR A 139 8.02 -4.51 17.09
CA TYR A 139 6.88 -5.14 16.41
C TYR A 139 7.09 -5.17 14.89
N LEU A 140 7.53 -4.06 14.29
CA LEU A 140 7.73 -3.98 12.85
C LEU A 140 8.82 -4.96 12.40
N HIS A 141 9.97 -4.99 13.08
CA HIS A 141 11.06 -5.92 12.76
C HIS A 141 10.63 -7.38 12.92
N GLY A 142 9.92 -7.72 14.00
CA GLY A 142 9.39 -9.06 14.22
C GLY A 142 8.43 -9.50 13.12
N LYS A 143 7.50 -8.62 12.71
CA LYS A 143 6.56 -8.90 11.62
C LYS A 143 7.25 -9.00 10.26
N LEU A 144 8.26 -8.18 9.99
CA LEU A 144 9.05 -8.26 8.75
C LEU A 144 9.92 -9.51 8.70
N LEU A 145 10.51 -9.92 9.82
CA LEU A 145 11.25 -11.17 9.94
C LEU A 145 10.33 -12.36 9.69
N TYR A 146 9.16 -12.38 10.33
CA TYR A 146 8.13 -13.39 10.09
C TYR A 146 7.72 -13.45 8.61
N ALA A 147 7.51 -12.29 7.97
CA ALA A 147 7.21 -12.21 6.55
C ALA A 147 8.34 -12.79 5.66
N ALA A 148 9.61 -12.53 6.00
CA ALA A 148 10.75 -13.06 5.26
C ALA A 148 10.88 -14.58 5.41
N VAL A 149 10.66 -15.11 6.62
CA VAL A 149 10.62 -16.55 6.89
C VAL A 149 9.49 -17.21 6.10
N LEU A 150 8.29 -16.63 6.12
CA LEU A 150 7.15 -17.14 5.35
C LEU A 150 7.41 -17.16 3.86
N GLU A 151 7.98 -16.06 3.31
CA GLU A 151 8.37 -16.04 1.91
C GLU A 151 9.31 -17.21 1.65
N LYS A 152 10.43 -17.32 2.39
CA LYS A 152 11.44 -18.38 2.21
C LYS A 152 10.86 -19.80 2.30
N MET A 153 10.02 -20.07 3.29
CA MET A 153 9.35 -21.36 3.45
C MET A 153 8.39 -21.65 2.28
N THR A 154 7.64 -20.64 1.84
CA THR A 154 6.77 -20.74 0.66
C THR A 154 7.59 -21.03 -0.59
N GLN A 155 8.73 -20.36 -0.77
CA GLN A 155 9.65 -20.60 -1.89
C GLN A 155 10.14 -22.04 -1.92
N SER A 156 10.49 -22.58 -0.74
CA SER A 156 11.03 -23.92 -0.59
C SER A 156 9.97 -24.99 -0.82
N ARG A 157 8.78 -24.84 -0.21
CA ARG A 157 7.67 -25.81 -0.32
C ARG A 157 7.03 -25.82 -1.70
N PHE A 158 6.97 -24.67 -2.37
CA PHE A 158 6.32 -24.50 -3.66
C PHE A 158 7.31 -24.04 -4.74
N ALA A 159 8.46 -24.72 -4.87
CA ALA A 159 9.51 -24.35 -5.82
C ALA A 159 9.01 -24.27 -7.28
N ASN A 160 8.06 -25.12 -7.64
CA ASN A 160 7.46 -25.17 -8.98
C ASN A 160 6.43 -24.05 -9.25
N ALA A 161 5.94 -23.38 -8.20
CA ALA A 161 5.14 -22.17 -8.34
C ALA A 161 6.11 -21.00 -8.60
N LYS A 162 6.70 -20.95 -9.79
CA LYS A 162 7.68 -19.91 -10.18
C LYS A 162 7.06 -18.52 -10.02
N ARG A 163 7.80 -17.64 -9.33
CA ARG A 163 7.38 -16.31 -8.84
C ARG A 163 7.92 -15.15 -9.67
N LYS A 164 8.67 -15.44 -10.74
CA LYS A 164 9.29 -14.44 -11.60
C LYS A 164 8.24 -13.74 -12.46
N LEU A 165 8.51 -12.49 -12.83
CA LEU A 165 7.67 -11.70 -13.73
C LEU A 165 7.88 -12.03 -15.21
N ASP A 166 8.74 -13.01 -15.50
CA ASP A 166 9.10 -13.46 -16.85
C ASP A 166 8.05 -14.39 -17.50
N ASN A 167 7.07 -14.86 -16.72
CA ASN A 167 6.02 -15.77 -17.19
C ASN A 167 4.63 -15.34 -16.69
N PRO A 168 3.54 -15.68 -17.40
CA PRO A 168 2.18 -15.49 -16.91
C PRO A 168 1.99 -16.19 -15.56
N ARG A 169 1.42 -15.48 -14.60
CA ARG A 169 1.17 -16.03 -13.27
C ARG A 169 0.05 -17.05 -13.31
N ARG A 170 0.36 -18.27 -12.86
CA ARG A 170 -0.60 -19.38 -12.76
C ARG A 170 -1.29 -19.45 -11.39
N LEU A 171 -0.71 -18.83 -10.37
CA LEU A 171 -1.16 -18.91 -8.98
C LEU A 171 -1.11 -17.54 -8.30
N THR A 172 -1.98 -17.35 -7.30
CA THR A 172 -1.93 -16.21 -6.40
C THR A 172 -1.16 -16.60 -5.13
N ASP A 173 -0.21 -15.75 -4.73
CA ASP A 173 0.61 -15.99 -3.53
C ASP A 173 -0.21 -16.07 -2.24
N TRP A 174 -1.44 -15.55 -2.27
CA TRP A 174 -2.29 -15.44 -1.09
C TRP A 174 -2.57 -16.78 -0.42
N ARG A 175 -2.95 -17.79 -1.21
CA ARG A 175 -3.28 -19.11 -0.67
C ARG A 175 -2.04 -19.83 -0.16
N LEU A 176 -0.93 -19.75 -0.91
CA LEU A 176 0.34 -20.36 -0.51
C LEU A 176 0.85 -19.78 0.81
N TRP A 177 0.89 -18.46 0.92
CA TRP A 177 1.30 -17.77 2.15
C TRP A 177 0.37 -18.08 3.31
N LYS A 178 -0.96 -18.11 3.09
CA LYS A 178 -1.92 -18.44 4.15
C LYS A 178 -1.70 -19.86 4.69
N THR A 179 -1.46 -20.84 3.82
CA THR A 179 -1.15 -22.21 4.24
C THR A 179 0.12 -22.25 5.09
N VAL A 180 1.22 -21.67 4.62
CA VAL A 180 2.49 -21.68 5.36
C VAL A 180 2.41 -20.89 6.67
N ALA A 181 1.67 -19.78 6.69
CA ALA A 181 1.45 -18.98 7.89
C ALA A 181 0.65 -19.73 8.96
N ASN A 182 -0.39 -20.46 8.55
CA ASN A 182 -1.16 -21.29 9.47
C ASN A 182 -0.28 -22.37 10.12
N ASP A 183 0.51 -23.09 9.32
CA ASP A 183 1.41 -24.13 9.82
C ASP A 183 2.48 -23.56 10.77
N LEU A 184 3.09 -22.43 10.40
CA LEU A 184 4.10 -21.78 11.22
C LEU A 184 3.50 -21.27 12.54
N ASN A 185 2.30 -20.68 12.49
CA ASN A 185 1.60 -20.24 13.70
C ASN A 185 1.22 -21.41 14.61
N ALA A 186 0.83 -22.55 14.05
CA ALA A 186 0.57 -23.76 14.82
C ALA A 186 1.86 -24.25 15.51
N GLY A 187 2.98 -24.28 14.78
CA GLY A 187 4.29 -24.65 15.34
C GLY A 187 4.75 -23.71 16.46
N ILE A 188 4.65 -22.39 16.25
CA ILE A 188 4.99 -21.39 17.29
C ILE A 188 4.13 -21.62 18.53
N LYS A 189 2.81 -21.78 18.38
CA LYS A 189 1.92 -22.03 19.53
C LYS A 189 2.24 -23.33 20.26
N ALA A 190 2.66 -24.36 19.54
CA ALA A 190 3.07 -25.63 20.15
C ALA A 190 4.38 -25.48 20.94
N CYS A 191 5.35 -24.70 20.44
CA CYS A 191 6.61 -24.45 21.12
C CYS A 191 6.49 -23.45 22.29
N PHE A 192 5.51 -22.55 22.23
CA PHE A 192 5.28 -21.50 23.22
C PHE A 192 3.82 -21.56 23.72
N PRO A 193 3.49 -22.57 24.56
CA PRO A 193 2.15 -22.69 25.14
C PRO A 193 1.82 -21.49 26.04
N VAL A 194 0.52 -21.28 26.28
CA VAL A 194 0.06 -20.22 27.17
C VAL A 194 0.62 -20.45 28.57
N ASP A 195 1.27 -19.43 29.10
CA ASP A 195 1.82 -19.42 30.44
C ASP A 195 0.85 -18.69 31.38
N ALA A 196 0.28 -19.45 32.32
CA ALA A 196 -0.70 -18.95 33.28
C ALA A 196 -0.17 -17.79 34.14
N ARG A 197 1.16 -17.68 34.29
CA ARG A 197 1.78 -16.58 35.06
C ARG A 197 1.50 -15.20 34.46
N PHE A 198 1.20 -15.13 33.17
CA PHE A 198 0.94 -13.87 32.46
C PHE A 198 -0.54 -13.70 32.10
N GLU A 199 -1.46 -14.42 32.75
CA GLU A 199 -2.89 -14.36 32.43
C GLU A 199 -3.45 -12.93 32.53
N ASP A 200 -3.19 -12.23 33.65
CA ASP A 200 -3.65 -10.86 33.85
C ASP A 200 -3.06 -9.88 32.83
N ASP A 201 -1.77 -10.01 32.53
CA ASP A 201 -1.09 -9.19 31.52
C ASP A 201 -1.66 -9.44 30.11
N ASN A 202 -1.99 -10.70 29.80
CA ASN A 202 -2.63 -11.07 28.55
C ASN A 202 -4.03 -10.47 28.45
N ILE A 203 -4.85 -10.59 29.51
CA ILE A 203 -6.20 -9.99 29.57
C ILE A 203 -6.11 -8.48 29.39
N LYS A 204 -5.19 -7.82 30.10
CA LYS A 204 -4.95 -6.38 29.99
C LYS A 204 -4.53 -5.97 28.58
N SER A 205 -3.66 -6.73 27.94
CA SER A 205 -3.24 -6.48 26.55
C SER A 205 -4.39 -6.67 25.56
N LEU A 206 -5.22 -7.72 25.74
CA LEU A 206 -6.36 -8.04 24.88
C LEU A 206 -7.56 -7.11 25.08
N SER A 207 -7.65 -6.45 26.24
CA SER A 207 -8.72 -5.51 26.56
C SER A 207 -8.75 -4.31 25.61
N GLU A 208 -9.95 -3.79 25.34
CA GLU A 208 -10.11 -2.58 24.55
C GLU A 208 -9.39 -1.39 25.22
N ARG A 209 -8.78 -0.52 24.40
CA ARG A 209 -8.25 0.74 24.91
C ARG A 209 -9.40 1.59 25.49
N PRO A 210 -9.14 2.43 26.51
CA PRO A 210 -10.15 3.33 27.05
C PRO A 210 -10.85 4.13 25.94
N ARG A 211 -12.19 4.07 25.90
CA ARG A 211 -13.03 4.73 24.89
C ARG A 211 -13.94 5.75 25.56
N LYS A 212 -14.33 6.78 24.81
CA LYS A 212 -15.31 7.78 25.27
C LYS A 212 -16.69 7.16 25.57
N ARG A 213 -17.06 6.09 24.85
CA ARG A 213 -18.26 5.31 25.13
C ARG A 213 -17.85 4.09 25.96
N THR A 214 -18.37 3.98 27.17
CA THR A 214 -18.17 2.81 28.03
C THR A 214 -18.93 1.62 27.48
N LEU A 215 -18.39 0.42 27.69
CA LEU A 215 -19.14 -0.82 27.47
C LEU A 215 -20.32 -0.83 28.44
N GLN A 216 -21.51 -1.13 27.92
CA GLN A 216 -22.73 -1.14 28.71
C GLN A 216 -22.74 -2.38 29.60
N CYS A 217 -23.06 -2.19 30.87
CA CYS A 217 -23.36 -3.28 31.79
C CYS A 217 -24.87 -3.35 32.03
N LEU A 218 -25.37 -4.53 32.40
CA LEU A 218 -26.74 -4.65 32.88
C LEU A 218 -26.92 -3.80 34.15
N PRO A 219 -28.04 -3.07 34.28
CA PRO A 219 -28.29 -2.27 35.46
C PRO A 219 -28.56 -3.18 36.67
N SER A 220 -28.24 -2.71 37.87
CA SER A 220 -28.32 -3.50 39.11
C SER A 220 -29.66 -4.22 39.32
N PRO A 221 -30.84 -3.64 39.01
CA PRO A 221 -32.12 -4.34 39.15
C PRO A 221 -32.24 -5.59 38.26
N ILE A 222 -31.68 -5.55 37.06
CA ILE A 222 -31.69 -6.71 36.14
C ILE A 222 -30.72 -7.79 36.64
N LEU A 223 -29.57 -7.41 37.19
CA LEU A 223 -28.65 -8.36 37.81
C LEU A 223 -29.29 -9.06 39.03
N ALA A 224 -30.03 -8.31 39.86
CA ALA A 224 -30.76 -8.86 40.99
C ALA A 224 -31.84 -9.86 40.55
N LEU A 225 -32.61 -9.52 39.51
CA LEU A 225 -33.61 -10.42 38.92
C LEU A 225 -32.97 -11.70 38.37
N LEU A 226 -31.85 -11.59 37.66
CA LEU A 226 -31.13 -12.75 37.13
C LEU A 226 -30.62 -13.68 38.24
N ASN A 227 -30.14 -13.13 39.36
CA ASN A 227 -29.74 -13.92 40.53
C ASN A 227 -30.93 -14.66 41.16
N GLN A 228 -32.07 -13.97 41.33
CA GLN A 228 -33.30 -14.62 41.82
C GLN A 228 -33.76 -15.75 40.89
N CYS A 229 -33.71 -15.53 39.58
CA CYS A 229 -34.06 -16.58 38.61
C CYS A 229 -33.11 -17.79 38.67
N ARG A 230 -31.83 -17.59 39.00
CA ARG A 230 -30.84 -18.67 39.20
C ARG A 230 -31.12 -19.44 40.49
N GLU A 231 -31.38 -18.74 41.60
CA GLU A 231 -31.74 -19.35 42.89
C GLU A 231 -33.03 -20.20 42.78
N MET A 232 -33.98 -19.76 41.97
CA MET A 232 -35.23 -20.48 41.70
C MET A 232 -35.10 -21.58 40.62
N ALA A 233 -33.90 -21.84 40.10
CA ALA A 233 -33.64 -22.78 38.99
C ALA A 233 -34.46 -22.52 37.70
N LEU A 234 -34.97 -21.29 37.54
CA LEU A 234 -35.75 -20.83 36.38
C LEU A 234 -34.87 -20.42 35.19
N SER A 235 -33.55 -20.29 35.40
CA SER A 235 -32.56 -20.04 34.36
C SER A 235 -31.44 -21.09 34.40
N ARG A 236 -31.12 -21.71 33.26
CA ARG A 236 -29.96 -22.61 33.07
C ARG A 236 -28.76 -21.90 32.41
N VAL A 237 -28.71 -20.57 32.45
CA VAL A 237 -27.58 -19.76 31.93
C VAL A 237 -26.65 -19.28 33.03
#